data_AF-A0A9N9HM77-F1
#
_entry.id   AF-A0A9N9HM77-F1
#
_cell.length_a   1.000
_cell.length_b   1.000
_cell.length_c   1.000
_cell.angle_alpha   90.00
_cell.angle_beta   90.00
_cell.angle_gamma   90.00
#
_symmetry.space_group_name_H-M   'P 1'
#
loop_
_entity.id
_entity.type
_entity.pdbx_description
1 polymer ?
#
loop_
_entity_poly.entity_id
_entity_poly.type
_entity_poly.pdbx_seq_one_letter_code
_entity_poly.pdbx_strand_id
1 'polypeptide(L)' 'MEILLKCASQSDSPNNSYGPIFGNRDLAIISNILISGGLNSYPEAKLFLNPQQELFIEDYEVFKVNKLINRIDPSR' A
#
# COMPACT_ATOMS: atom_id res chain seq x y z
N MET A 1 -3.57 -14.44 1.91
CA MET A 1 -4.38 -13.33 1.35
C MET A 1 -3.42 -12.23 1.02
N GLU A 2 -3.35 -11.81 -0.25
CA GLU A 2 -2.34 -10.87 -0.74
C GLU A 2 -3.05 -9.58 -1.20
N ILE A 3 -2.55 -8.42 -0.76
CA ILE A 3 -3.08 -7.10 -1.14
C ILE A 3 -1.93 -6.33 -1.79
N LEU A 4 -2.07 -5.98 -3.07
CA LEU A 4 -1.05 -5.21 -3.80
C LEU A 4 -1.37 -3.71 -3.73
N LEU A 5 -0.56 -2.95 -3.01
CA LEU A 5 -0.75 -1.51 -2.82
C LEU A 5 0.33 -0.71 -3.54
N LYS A 6 -0.08 0.30 -4.33
CA LYS A 6 0.86 1.19 -5.02
C LYS A 6 1.28 2.34 -4.11
N CYS A 7 2.54 2.34 -3.69
CA CYS A 7 3.09 3.34 -2.79
C CYS A 7 3.13 4.74 -3.43
N ALA A 8 2.75 5.78 -2.67
CA ALA A 8 3.12 7.15 -3.01
C ALA A 8 4.62 7.34 -2.73
N SER A 9 5.33 8.09 -3.55
CA SER A 9 6.78 8.29 -3.40
C SER A 9 7.13 8.77 -1.98
N GLN A 10 7.90 7.98 -1.24
CA GLN A 10 8.40 8.37 0.08
C GLN A 10 9.77 9.04 -0.09
N SER A 11 10.01 10.17 0.58
CA SER A 11 11.35 10.75 0.64
C SER A 11 12.20 9.91 1.58
N ASP A 12 13.33 9.40 1.07
CA ASP A 12 14.30 8.62 1.84
C ASP A 12 14.87 9.45 3.01
N SER A 13 14.31 9.27 4.21
CA SER A 13 14.88 9.77 5.46
C SER A 13 15.30 8.56 6.30
N PRO A 14 16.59 8.40 6.64
CA PRO A 14 17.12 7.20 7.29
C PRO A 14 16.70 7.02 8.76
N ASN A 15 15.89 7.93 9.32
CA ASN A 15 15.45 7.93 10.72
C ASN A 15 13.92 7.79 10.89
N ASN A 16 13.17 7.41 9.86
CA ASN A 16 11.72 7.33 9.96
C ASN A 16 11.26 5.94 10.40
N SER A 17 10.66 5.86 11.59
CA SER A 17 9.82 4.73 12.04
C SER A 17 8.53 4.58 11.20
N TYR A 18 8.41 5.32 10.10
CA TYR A 18 7.27 5.37 9.19
C TYR A 18 7.62 4.59 7.92
N GLY A 19 6.96 3.44 7.73
CA GLY A 19 6.93 2.72 6.46
C GLY A 19 6.01 3.44 5.44
N PRO A 20 5.65 2.76 4.34
CA PRO A 20 4.92 3.40 3.25
C PRO A 20 3.54 3.92 3.67
N ILE A 21 3.16 5.07 3.09
CA ILE A 21 1.83 5.69 3.23
C ILE A 21 1.15 5.70 1.86
N PHE A 22 -0.10 5.31 1.83
CA PHE A 22 -0.91 5.10 0.64
C PHE A 22 -2.20 5.93 0.72
N GLY A 23 -2.72 6.36 -0.45
CA GLY A 23 -4.05 6.96 -0.57
C GLY A 23 -4.36 8.07 0.44
N ASN A 24 -3.53 9.12 0.51
CA ASN A 24 -3.70 10.22 1.46
C ASN A 24 -3.92 9.77 2.93
N ARG A 25 -3.13 8.79 3.39
CA ARG A 25 -3.22 8.16 4.73
C ARG A 25 -4.39 7.19 4.91
N ASP A 26 -5.02 6.73 3.83
CA ASP A 26 -5.99 5.64 3.91
C ASP A 26 -5.36 4.32 4.35
N LEU A 27 -4.08 4.09 4.03
CA LEU A 27 -3.28 2.98 4.54
C LEU A 27 -1.89 3.48 4.90
N ALA A 28 -1.36 3.05 6.03
CA ALA A 28 0.01 3.36 6.44
C ALA A 28 0.62 2.17 7.18
N ILE A 29 1.90 1.91 6.95
CA ILE A 29 2.68 1.01 7.79
C ILE A 29 3.58 1.86 8.68
N ILE A 30 3.47 1.72 9.99
CA ILE A 30 4.32 2.42 10.96
C ILE A 30 4.97 1.37 11.85
N SER A 31 6.30 1.30 11.81
CA SER A 31 7.06 0.18 12.39
C SER A 31 6.55 -1.16 11.85
N ASN A 32 5.75 -1.89 12.63
CA ASN A 32 5.15 -3.19 12.27
C ASN A 32 3.63 -3.19 12.42
N ILE A 33 3.00 -2.01 12.34
CA ILE A 33 1.54 -1.87 12.43
C ILE A 33 1.02 -1.34 11.11
N LEU A 34 0.12 -2.09 10.49
CA LEU A 34 -0.72 -1.62 9.41
C LEU A 34 -1.90 -0.86 10.01
N ILE A 35 -2.01 0.41 9.64
CA ILE A 35 -3.11 1.30 10.01
C ILE A 35 -3.98 1.52 8.79
N SER A 36 -5.25 1.12 8.87
CA SER A 36 -6.27 1.48 7.89
C SER A 36 -7.04 2.71 8.37
N GLY A 37 -7.01 3.77 7.58
CA GLY A 37 -7.84 4.95 7.75
C GLY A 37 -9.25 4.72 7.21
N GLY A 38 -9.70 5.57 6.28
CA GLY A 38 -11.04 5.48 5.68
C GLY A 38 -11.16 4.48 4.53
N LEU A 39 -10.03 4.06 3.95
CA LEU A 39 -9.95 3.19 2.76
C LEU A 39 -10.75 3.75 1.56
N ASN A 40 -10.83 5.07 1.42
CA ASN A 40 -11.62 5.69 0.34
C ASN A 40 -10.91 5.59 -1.01
N SER A 41 -9.57 5.63 -0.99
CA SER A 41 -8.69 5.48 -2.15
C SER A 41 -8.48 4.02 -2.56
N TYR A 42 -8.86 3.07 -1.70
CA TYR A 42 -8.73 1.62 -1.94
C TYR A 42 -10.01 0.88 -1.51
N PRO A 43 -11.15 1.06 -2.21
CA PRO A 43 -12.41 0.40 -1.87
C PRO A 43 -12.30 -1.13 -1.81
N GLU A 44 -11.48 -1.73 -2.67
CA GLU A 44 -11.20 -3.15 -2.71
C GLU A 44 -10.50 -3.68 -1.44
N ALA A 45 -9.72 -2.84 -0.76
CA ALA A 45 -9.09 -3.21 0.50
C ALA A 45 -10.13 -3.44 1.61
N LYS A 46 -11.34 -2.88 1.49
CA LYS A 46 -12.45 -3.07 2.46
C LYS A 46 -12.95 -4.52 2.52
N LEU A 47 -12.61 -5.36 1.54
CA LEU A 47 -12.91 -6.80 1.58
C LEU A 47 -12.06 -7.56 2.60
N PHE A 48 -10.94 -6.97 3.01
CA PHE A 48 -9.91 -7.63 3.81
C PHE A 48 -9.56 -6.85 5.08
N LEU A 49 -9.79 -5.54 5.07
CA LEU A 49 -9.51 -4.61 6.16
C LEU A 49 -10.77 -3.81 6.49
N ASN A 50 -11.00 -3.56 7.77
CA ASN A 50 -12.02 -2.59 8.17
C ASN A 50 -11.42 -1.19 8.18
N PRO A 51 -12.21 -0.13 7.93
CA PRO A 51 -11.78 1.23 8.20
C PRO A 51 -11.46 1.42 9.69
N GLN A 52 -10.49 2.29 10.01
CA GLN A 52 -10.05 2.60 11.37
C GLN A 52 -9.57 1.37 12.15
N GLN A 53 -8.86 0.47 11.48
CA GLN A 53 -8.33 -0.76 12.07
C GLN A 53 -6.81 -0.69 12.17
N GLU A 54 -6.26 -1.33 13.20
CA GLU A 54 -4.83 -1.54 13.37
C GLU A 54 -4.53 -3.03 13.41
N LEU A 55 -3.49 -3.45 12.68
CA LEU A 55 -3.05 -4.84 12.61
C LEU A 55 -1.54 -4.91 12.79
N PHE A 56 -1.08 -5.81 13.66
CA PHE A 56 0.32 -6.20 13.66
C PHE A 56 0.62 -7.00 12.38
N ILE A 57 1.68 -6.61 11.69
CA ILE A 57 2.18 -7.32 10.52
C ILE A 57 3.45 -8.07 10.89
N GLU A 58 3.49 -9.35 10.56
CA GLU A 58 4.69 -10.19 10.73
C GLU A 58 5.69 -9.93 9.60
N ASP A 59 5.18 -9.67 8.38
CA ASP A 59 5.98 -9.44 7.18
C ASP A 59 5.21 -8.58 6.16
N TYR A 60 5.95 -7.88 5.28
CA TYR A 60 5.42 -7.22 4.09
C TYR A 60 6.51 -7.02 3.02
N GLU A 61 6.13 -7.15 1.75
CA GLU A 61 7.03 -6.96 0.62
C GLU A 61 6.65 -5.71 -0.18
N VAL A 62 7.66 -4.94 -0.62
CA VAL A 62 7.47 -3.75 -1.47
C VAL A 62 8.12 -4.00 -2.83
N PHE A 63 7.29 -4.05 -3.88
CA PHE A 63 7.76 -4.24 -5.25
C PHE A 63 7.91 -2.92 -5.99
N LYS A 64 9.12 -2.63 -6.49
CA LYS A 64 9.35 -1.50 -7.39
C LYS A 64 9.13 -1.93 -8.84
N VAL A 65 8.10 -1.38 -9.47
CA VAL A 65 7.84 -1.62 -10.91
C VAL A 65 8.67 -0.65 -11.75
N ASN A 66 9.73 -1.15 -12.37
CA ASN A 66 10.69 -0.33 -13.15
C ASN A 66 10.35 -0.20 -14.64
N LYS A 67 9.31 -0.89 -15.13
CA LYS A 67 8.89 -0.81 -16.54
C LYS A 67 7.41 -1.14 -16.68
N LEU A 68 6.62 -0.17 -17.13
CA LEU A 68 5.25 -0.42 -17.56
C LEU A 68 5.31 -1.04 -18.95
N ILE A 69 4.99 -2.33 -19.06
CA ILE A 69 4.77 -2.95 -20.38
C ILE A 69 3.33 -2.65 -20.78
N ASN A 70 3.11 -1.56 -21.53
CA ASN A 70 1.88 -1.38 -22.27
C ASN A 70 1.82 -2.44 -23.36
N ARG A 71 1.28 -3.62 -23.06
CA ARG A 71 0.81 -4.56 -24.09
C ARG A 71 -0.69 -4.75 -23.92
N ILE A 72 -1.43 -3.80 -24.50
CA ILE A 72 -2.66 -4.15 -25.18
C ILE A 72 -2.42 -3.74 -26.62
N ASP A 73 -1.99 -4.70 -27.43
CA ASP A 73 -2.17 -4.61 -28.87
C ASP A 73 -3.61 -5.10 -29.13
N PRO A 74 -4.55 -4.22 -29.50
CA PRO A 74 -5.95 -4.61 -29.72
C PRO A 74 -6.16 -5.34 -31.06
N SER A 75 -5.10 -5.65 -31.82
CA SER A 75 -5.18 -6.22 -33.17
C SER A 75 -4.83 -7.72 -33.28
N ARG A 76 -4.78 -8.43 -32.14
CA ARG A 76 -4.73 -9.90 -32.10
C ARG A 76 -5.96 -10.51 -31.42
#